data_AF-A0A2N2JXL9-F1
#
_entry.id   AF-A0A2N2JXL9-F1
#
_cell.length_a   1.000
_cell.length_b   1.000
_cell.length_c   1.000
_cell.angle_alpha   90.00
_cell.angle_beta   90.00
_cell.angle_gamma   90.00
#
_symmetry.space_group_name_H-M   'P 1'
#
loop_
_entity.id
_entity.type
_entity.pdbx_description
1 polymer ?
#
loop_
_entity_poly.entity_id
_entity_poly.type
_entity_poly.pdbx_seq_one_letter_code
_entity_poly.pdbx_strand_id
1 'polypeptide(L)'
;MRSMKSLLIAYGAPYAVGVILAVGLKYHYSVSGSEDLRWVLSPTAWVVQRLTAISFEWEEHTGFVSRSHGLIIAPSCAGVNFLIIAFSTLYFTTIRLMPSVTWKGLWFGVTLGISFILTVGVNGLRIVAAVSLYQADIYGGWLTPERAHRIEGTLIYFSALLMAYQVVTRAVNLFISRGPVKASRWSLLVPFLWYSLIALGIPLLNNSGLRGEIRFIEHGFLVLSVCAGVLIVVMALFFLFRSAAIRIGVGRKNGKRPQGQLQCH
;
A
#
# COMPACT_ATOMS: atom_id res chain seq x y z
N MET A 1 3.05 -27.15 31.59
CA MET A 1 3.93 -26.06 31.08
C MET A 1 4.27 -26.34 29.62
N ARG A 2 3.87 -25.48 28.68
CA ARG A 2 4.32 -25.61 27.28
C ARG A 2 5.83 -25.38 27.23
N SER A 3 6.58 -26.30 26.61
CA SER A 3 8.04 -26.19 26.43
C SER A 3 8.40 -24.87 25.72
N MET A 4 9.49 -24.21 26.10
CA MET A 4 10.01 -23.00 25.45
C MET A 4 10.09 -23.16 23.92
N LYS A 5 10.45 -24.36 23.44
CA LYS A 5 10.47 -24.70 22.01
C LYS A 5 9.09 -24.62 21.37
N SER A 6 8.04 -25.10 22.05
CA SER A 6 6.66 -25.04 21.57
C SER A 6 6.10 -23.62 21.50
N LEU A 7 6.55 -22.72 22.39
CA LEU A 7 6.25 -21.29 22.31
C LEU A 7 6.98 -20.64 21.13
N LEU A 8 8.30 -20.83 21.01
CA LEU A 8 9.09 -20.25 19.93
C LEU A 8 8.61 -20.69 18.55
N ILE A 9 8.25 -21.97 18.37
CA ILE A 9 7.71 -22.47 17.11
C ILE A 9 6.33 -21.87 16.82
N ALA A 10 5.43 -21.82 17.81
CA ALA A 10 4.07 -21.31 17.62
C ALA A 10 3.99 -19.78 17.37
N TYR A 11 4.98 -19.03 17.87
CA TYR A 11 5.04 -17.58 17.69
C TYR A 11 5.99 -17.14 16.59
N GLY A 12 7.11 -17.84 16.35
CA GLY A 12 8.12 -17.48 15.36
C GLY A 12 7.86 -18.03 13.96
N ALA A 13 7.33 -19.24 13.82
CA ALA A 13 7.13 -19.87 12.51
C ALA A 13 6.24 -19.06 11.55
N PRO A 14 5.10 -18.46 12.00
CA PRO A 14 4.28 -17.62 11.12
C PRO A 14 5.03 -16.40 10.56
N TYR A 15 5.91 -15.78 11.35
CA TYR A 15 6.72 -14.66 10.89
C TYR A 15 7.78 -15.12 9.90
N ALA A 16 8.46 -16.24 10.17
CA ALA A 16 9.43 -16.82 9.27
C ALA A 16 8.82 -17.15 7.90
N VAL A 17 7.63 -17.77 7.87
CA VAL A 17 6.91 -18.06 6.63
C VAL A 17 6.58 -16.78 5.86
N GLY A 18 6.12 -15.73 6.55
CA GLY A 18 5.86 -14.43 5.92
C GLY A 18 7.11 -13.80 5.30
N VAL A 19 8.26 -13.87 6.00
CA VAL A 19 9.55 -13.37 5.50
C VAL A 19 10.01 -14.20 4.29
N ILE A 20 9.95 -15.52 4.38
CA ILE A 20 10.30 -16.42 3.27
C ILE A 20 9.47 -16.12 2.03
N LEU A 21 8.14 -15.90 2.19
CA LEU A 21 7.29 -15.50 1.07
C LEU A 21 7.73 -14.15 0.50
N ALA A 22 7.91 -13.13 1.34
CA ALA A 22 8.27 -11.79 0.90
C ALA A 22 9.61 -11.77 0.14
N VAL A 23 10.62 -12.45 0.67
CA VAL A 23 11.95 -12.57 0.05
C VAL A 23 11.89 -13.44 -1.19
N GLY A 24 11.18 -14.57 -1.16
CA GLY A 24 11.03 -15.47 -2.29
C GLY A 24 10.32 -14.81 -3.47
N LEU A 25 9.21 -14.12 -3.22
CA LEU A 25 8.50 -13.34 -4.23
C LEU A 25 9.37 -12.20 -4.76
N LYS A 26 10.17 -11.57 -3.88
CA LYS A 26 11.09 -10.52 -4.29
C LYS A 26 12.20 -11.03 -5.21
N TYR A 27 12.79 -12.16 -4.86
CA TYR A 27 13.82 -12.83 -5.65
C TYR A 27 13.26 -13.27 -6.99
N HIS A 28 12.12 -13.97 -7.01
CA HIS A 28 11.44 -14.38 -8.23
C HIS A 28 11.22 -13.17 -9.14
N TYR A 29 10.61 -12.09 -8.63
CA TYR A 29 10.41 -10.87 -9.41
C TYR A 29 11.70 -10.25 -9.98
N SER A 30 12.84 -10.38 -9.27
CA SER A 30 14.11 -9.81 -9.74
C SER A 30 14.74 -10.55 -10.93
N VAL A 31 14.37 -11.81 -11.14
CA VAL A 31 14.90 -12.65 -12.23
C VAL A 31 13.84 -12.97 -13.31
N SER A 32 12.60 -12.57 -13.08
CA SER A 32 11.45 -12.92 -13.93
C SER A 32 11.28 -12.03 -15.15
N GLY A 33 10.92 -12.66 -16.27
CA GLY A 33 10.46 -12.00 -17.50
C GLY A 33 8.96 -11.69 -17.49
N SER A 34 8.43 -11.27 -18.63
CA SER A 34 6.98 -11.04 -18.83
C SER A 34 6.15 -12.30 -18.60
N GLU A 35 6.65 -13.44 -19.03
CA GLU A 35 6.00 -14.75 -19.04
C GLU A 35 5.76 -15.23 -17.62
N ASP A 36 6.78 -15.15 -16.77
CA ASP A 36 6.72 -15.52 -15.35
C ASP A 36 5.74 -14.64 -14.56
N LEU A 37 5.56 -13.39 -15.00
CA LEU A 37 4.70 -12.40 -14.32
C LEU A 37 3.30 -12.31 -14.92
N ARG A 38 2.95 -13.18 -15.87
CA ARG A 38 1.65 -13.17 -16.54
C ARG A 38 0.48 -13.28 -15.56
N TRP A 39 0.66 -13.97 -14.44
CA TRP A 39 -0.36 -14.13 -13.39
C TRP A 39 -0.80 -12.80 -12.74
N VAL A 40 0.06 -11.77 -12.73
CA VAL A 40 -0.30 -10.43 -12.22
C VAL A 40 -0.48 -9.42 -13.36
N LEU A 41 0.25 -9.57 -14.47
CA LEU A 41 0.12 -8.70 -15.63
C LEU A 41 -1.24 -8.85 -16.31
N SER A 42 -1.72 -10.09 -16.48
CA SER A 42 -3.01 -10.37 -17.13
C SER A 42 -4.21 -9.72 -16.41
N PRO A 43 -4.43 -9.94 -15.11
CA PRO A 43 -5.54 -9.28 -14.42
C PRO A 43 -5.36 -7.76 -14.34
N THR A 44 -4.11 -7.26 -14.29
CA THR A 44 -3.86 -5.81 -14.34
C THR A 44 -4.27 -5.23 -15.70
N ALA A 45 -3.85 -5.85 -16.81
CA ALA A 45 -4.21 -5.43 -18.16
C ALA A 45 -5.72 -5.43 -18.36
N TRP A 46 -6.42 -6.44 -17.82
CA TRP A 46 -7.87 -6.50 -17.83
C TRP A 46 -8.52 -5.32 -17.09
N VAL A 47 -8.01 -4.94 -15.91
CA VAL A 47 -8.50 -3.76 -15.18
C VAL A 47 -8.28 -2.49 -16.00
N VAL A 48 -7.10 -2.29 -16.57
CA VAL A 48 -6.78 -1.11 -17.38
C VAL A 48 -7.72 -1.05 -18.59
N GLN A 49 -7.86 -2.13 -19.35
CA GLN A 49 -8.76 -2.23 -20.48
C GLN A 49 -10.20 -1.89 -20.09
N ARG A 50 -10.67 -2.34 -18.93
CA ARG A 50 -12.03 -2.06 -18.48
C ARG A 50 -12.26 -0.60 -18.10
N LEU A 51 -11.22 0.08 -17.60
CA LEU A 51 -11.27 1.48 -17.19
C LEU A 51 -11.04 2.47 -18.34
N THR A 52 -10.25 2.11 -19.36
CA THR A 52 -9.86 3.01 -20.45
C THR A 52 -10.40 2.64 -21.83
N ALA A 53 -11.02 1.46 -21.96
CA ALA A 53 -11.42 0.86 -23.24
C ALA A 53 -10.24 0.60 -24.22
N ILE A 54 -8.99 0.67 -23.74
CA ILE A 54 -7.80 0.37 -24.54
C ILE A 54 -7.64 -1.15 -24.68
N SER A 55 -7.54 -1.64 -25.91
CA SER A 55 -7.25 -3.04 -26.19
C SER A 55 -5.77 -3.36 -26.03
N PHE A 56 -5.48 -4.48 -25.37
CA PHE A 56 -4.13 -5.00 -25.21
C PHE A 56 -4.02 -6.39 -25.83
N GLU A 57 -2.93 -6.61 -26.56
CA GLU A 57 -2.54 -7.90 -27.11
C GLU A 57 -1.31 -8.43 -26.38
N TRP A 58 -1.22 -9.76 -26.23
CA TRP A 58 -0.05 -10.38 -25.60
C TRP A 58 1.07 -10.53 -26.64
N GLU A 59 2.25 -10.01 -26.32
CA GLU A 59 3.46 -10.15 -27.13
C GLU A 59 4.57 -10.82 -26.30
N GLU A 60 5.16 -11.88 -26.83
CA GLU A 60 6.22 -12.64 -26.16
C GLU A 60 7.41 -11.72 -25.81
N HIS A 61 8.03 -11.98 -24.67
CA HIS A 61 9.17 -11.25 -24.09
C HIS A 61 8.92 -9.77 -23.76
N THR A 62 7.74 -9.24 -24.06
CA THR A 62 7.41 -7.82 -23.88
C THR A 62 6.30 -7.62 -22.86
N GLY A 63 5.23 -8.42 -22.93
CA GLY A 63 4.04 -8.30 -22.09
C GLY A 63 2.81 -7.88 -22.88
N PHE A 64 1.92 -7.08 -22.27
CA PHE A 64 0.69 -6.63 -22.92
C PHE A 64 0.91 -5.31 -23.66
N VAL A 65 0.69 -5.28 -24.96
CA VAL A 65 0.99 -4.14 -25.84
C VAL A 65 -0.28 -3.61 -26.48
N SER A 66 -0.39 -2.29 -26.60
CA SER A 66 -1.40 -1.60 -27.39
C SER A 66 -0.71 -0.69 -28.41
N ARG A 67 -0.61 -1.15 -29.65
CA ARG A 67 0.09 -0.41 -30.73
C ARG A 67 -0.61 0.89 -31.09
N SER A 68 -1.95 0.91 -31.04
CA SER A 68 -2.76 2.10 -31.34
C SER A 68 -2.54 3.25 -30.35
N HIS A 69 -2.16 2.95 -29.11
CA HIS A 69 -1.93 3.94 -28.05
C HIS A 69 -0.47 4.04 -27.63
N GLY A 70 0.44 3.27 -28.24
CA GLY A 70 1.87 3.23 -27.87
C GLY A 70 2.11 2.78 -26.42
N LEU A 71 1.25 1.92 -25.87
CA LEU A 71 1.31 1.49 -24.47
C LEU A 71 1.83 0.07 -24.31
N ILE A 72 2.67 -0.14 -23.30
CA ILE A 72 3.22 -1.45 -22.95
C ILE A 72 3.07 -1.66 -21.44
N ILE A 73 2.40 -2.74 -21.05
CA ILE A 73 2.36 -3.24 -19.68
C ILE A 73 3.41 -4.35 -19.55
N ALA A 74 4.64 -3.92 -19.25
CA ALA A 74 5.83 -4.75 -19.10
C ALA A 74 6.05 -5.23 -17.64
N PRO A 75 7.04 -6.09 -17.35
CA PRO A 75 7.42 -6.48 -15.97
C PRO A 75 7.61 -5.32 -14.97
N SER A 76 8.06 -4.16 -15.44
CA SER A 76 8.19 -2.94 -14.63
C SER A 76 6.83 -2.42 -14.10
N CYS A 77 5.75 -2.78 -14.77
CA CYS A 77 4.37 -2.44 -14.43
C CYS A 77 3.66 -3.57 -13.68
N ALA A 78 4.35 -4.63 -13.23
CA ALA A 78 3.70 -5.78 -12.60
C ALA A 78 3.16 -5.51 -11.18
N GLY A 79 3.60 -4.42 -10.52
CA GLY A 79 3.14 -4.07 -9.18
C GLY A 79 3.62 -5.02 -8.06
N VAL A 80 4.49 -6.00 -8.34
CA VAL A 80 4.92 -7.02 -7.36
C VAL A 80 5.61 -6.42 -6.13
N ASN A 81 6.35 -5.32 -6.29
CA ASN A 81 6.90 -4.60 -5.12
C ASN A 81 5.79 -4.08 -4.20
N PHE A 82 4.71 -3.55 -4.76
CA PHE A 82 3.56 -3.10 -3.99
C PHE A 82 2.82 -4.27 -3.34
N LEU A 83 2.71 -5.42 -4.02
CA LEU A 83 2.19 -6.65 -3.44
C LEU A 83 2.96 -7.06 -2.17
N ILE A 84 4.30 -7.08 -2.24
CA ILE A 84 5.16 -7.42 -1.11
C ILE A 84 4.99 -6.41 0.03
N ILE A 85 4.94 -5.10 -0.28
CA ILE A 85 4.73 -4.04 0.71
C ILE A 85 3.37 -4.19 1.39
N ALA A 86 2.31 -4.37 0.61
CA ALA A 86 0.94 -4.52 1.09
C ALA A 86 0.81 -5.76 1.98
N PHE A 87 1.30 -6.91 1.51
CA PHE A 87 1.31 -8.15 2.27
C PHE A 87 2.07 -7.97 3.59
N SER A 88 3.30 -7.47 3.55
CA SER A 88 4.13 -7.30 4.75
C SER A 88 3.47 -6.36 5.76
N THR A 89 2.96 -5.23 5.28
CA THR A 89 2.27 -4.24 6.12
C THR A 89 1.05 -4.84 6.81
N LEU A 90 0.20 -5.54 6.07
CA LEU A 90 -1.03 -6.11 6.61
C LEU A 90 -0.74 -7.34 7.49
N TYR A 91 0.02 -8.31 6.99
CA TYR A 91 0.29 -9.57 7.67
C TYR A 91 1.05 -9.36 8.98
N PHE A 92 2.22 -8.71 8.98
CA PHE A 92 3.04 -8.59 10.18
C PHE A 92 2.39 -7.72 11.27
N THR A 93 1.53 -6.76 10.89
CA THR A 93 0.76 -5.97 11.85
C THR A 93 -0.30 -6.81 12.57
N THR A 94 -0.99 -7.67 11.83
CA THR A 94 -2.25 -8.29 12.29
C THR A 94 -2.09 -9.75 12.70
N ILE A 95 -1.02 -10.45 12.31
CA ILE A 95 -0.83 -11.88 12.60
C ILE A 95 -0.78 -12.18 14.11
N ARG A 96 -0.26 -11.24 14.92
CA ARG A 96 -0.23 -11.34 16.38
C ARG A 96 -1.62 -11.29 17.03
N LEU A 97 -2.62 -10.78 16.30
CA LEU A 97 -3.99 -10.63 16.78
C LEU A 97 -4.80 -11.92 16.55
N MET A 98 -4.26 -12.88 15.80
CA MET A 98 -4.95 -14.13 15.50
C MET A 98 -4.89 -15.11 16.69
N PRO A 99 -6.02 -15.68 17.12
CA PRO A 99 -6.12 -16.39 18.40
C PRO A 99 -5.49 -17.80 18.40
N SER A 100 -5.37 -18.46 17.25
CA SER A 100 -4.84 -19.82 17.14
C SER A 100 -3.93 -20.00 15.91
N VAL A 101 -3.18 -21.11 15.86
CA VAL A 101 -2.32 -21.46 14.72
C VAL A 101 -3.14 -21.68 13.43
N THR A 102 -4.30 -22.32 13.53
CA THR A 102 -5.23 -22.47 12.39
C THR A 102 -5.70 -21.13 11.86
N TRP A 103 -6.07 -20.20 12.74
CA TRP A 103 -6.42 -18.83 12.35
C TRP A 103 -5.25 -18.08 11.72
N LYS A 104 -4.02 -18.27 12.20
CA LYS A 104 -2.81 -17.69 11.59
C LYS A 104 -2.61 -18.19 10.15
N GLY A 105 -2.80 -19.48 9.90
CA GLY A 105 -2.72 -20.07 8.56
C GLY A 105 -3.78 -19.53 7.60
N LEU A 106 -5.04 -19.46 8.04
CA LEU A 106 -6.11 -18.86 7.25
C LEU A 106 -5.85 -17.37 6.98
N TRP A 107 -5.40 -16.64 8.00
CA TRP A 107 -5.13 -15.21 7.90
C TRP A 107 -3.97 -14.89 6.95
N PHE A 108 -2.96 -15.76 6.88
CA PHE A 108 -1.91 -15.68 5.85
C PHE A 108 -2.52 -15.66 4.44
N GLY A 109 -3.39 -16.62 4.11
CA GLY A 109 -4.08 -16.67 2.82
C GLY A 109 -4.96 -15.45 2.56
N VAL A 110 -5.71 -15.01 3.56
CA VAL A 110 -6.57 -13.80 3.47
C VAL A 110 -5.75 -12.55 3.20
N THR A 111 -4.67 -12.31 3.95
CA THR A 111 -3.81 -11.14 3.75
C THR A 111 -3.10 -11.17 2.41
N LEU A 112 -2.68 -12.35 1.93
CA LEU A 112 -2.11 -12.51 0.59
C LEU A 112 -3.14 -12.18 -0.49
N GLY A 113 -4.36 -12.71 -0.38
CA GLY A 113 -5.46 -12.43 -1.31
C GLY A 113 -5.86 -10.96 -1.36
N ILE A 114 -6.01 -10.31 -0.20
CA ILE A 114 -6.29 -8.86 -0.10
C ILE A 114 -5.17 -8.07 -0.78
N SER A 115 -3.92 -8.42 -0.50
CA SER A 115 -2.76 -7.71 -1.08
C SER A 115 -2.68 -7.90 -2.58
N PHE A 116 -3.03 -9.08 -3.10
CA PHE A 116 -3.11 -9.34 -4.54
C PHE A 116 -4.20 -8.52 -5.22
N ILE A 117 -5.41 -8.50 -4.65
CA ILE A 117 -6.53 -7.69 -5.18
C ILE A 117 -6.17 -6.20 -5.16
N LEU A 118 -5.60 -5.71 -4.06
CA LEU A 118 -5.09 -4.35 -3.96
C LEU A 118 -4.03 -4.07 -5.03
N THR A 119 -3.12 -5.01 -5.27
CA THR A 119 -2.08 -4.84 -6.28
C THR A 119 -2.69 -4.69 -7.66
N VAL A 120 -3.53 -5.61 -8.09
CA VAL A 120 -4.17 -5.56 -9.41
C VAL A 120 -4.97 -4.25 -9.58
N GLY A 121 -5.79 -3.89 -8.60
CA GLY A 121 -6.64 -2.70 -8.69
C GLY A 121 -5.85 -1.39 -8.65
N VAL A 122 -4.97 -1.23 -7.67
CA VAL A 122 -4.20 0.02 -7.47
C VAL A 122 -3.16 0.20 -8.56
N ASN A 123 -2.50 -0.89 -8.99
CA ASN A 123 -1.56 -0.83 -10.12
C ASN A 123 -2.28 -0.56 -11.44
N GLY A 124 -3.49 -1.10 -11.63
CA GLY A 124 -4.34 -0.73 -12.77
C GLY A 124 -4.63 0.78 -12.80
N LEU A 125 -5.08 1.34 -11.67
CA LEU A 125 -5.31 2.80 -11.53
C LEU A 125 -4.04 3.62 -11.79
N ARG A 126 -2.89 3.14 -11.31
CA ARG A 126 -1.59 3.76 -11.56
C ARG A 126 -1.27 3.80 -13.05
N ILE A 127 -1.46 2.70 -13.77
CA ILE A 127 -1.22 2.66 -15.22
C ILE A 127 -2.14 3.66 -15.92
N VAL A 128 -3.43 3.69 -15.58
CA VAL A 128 -4.37 4.66 -16.16
C VAL A 128 -3.93 6.11 -15.89
N ALA A 129 -3.57 6.42 -14.64
CA ALA A 129 -3.10 7.76 -14.28
C ALA A 129 -1.81 8.14 -15.02
N ALA A 130 -0.88 7.20 -15.18
CA ALA A 130 0.35 7.41 -15.96
C ALA A 130 0.05 7.72 -17.44
N VAL A 131 -0.93 7.05 -18.07
CA VAL A 131 -1.37 7.37 -19.44
C VAL A 131 -1.92 8.79 -19.52
N SER A 132 -2.79 9.19 -18.59
CA SER A 132 -3.36 10.54 -18.59
C SER A 132 -2.31 11.62 -18.35
N LEU A 133 -1.35 11.39 -17.45
CA LEU A 133 -0.24 12.30 -17.20
C LEU A 133 0.67 12.46 -18.42
N TYR A 134 0.91 11.37 -19.14
CA TYR A 134 1.70 11.38 -20.37
C TYR A 134 1.03 12.21 -21.47
N GLN A 135 -0.28 12.07 -21.62
CA GLN A 135 -1.06 12.83 -22.61
C GLN A 135 -1.23 14.31 -22.25
N ALA A 136 -1.20 14.66 -20.96
CA ALA A 136 -1.34 16.03 -20.50
C ALA A 136 -0.10 16.91 -20.78
N ASP A 137 1.01 16.30 -21.23
CA ASP A 137 2.29 16.94 -21.59
C ASP A 137 2.76 18.00 -20.57
N ILE A 138 2.57 17.72 -19.28
CA ILE A 138 2.93 18.63 -18.18
C ILE A 138 4.44 18.66 -17.91
N TYR A 139 5.25 18.10 -18.81
CA TYR A 139 6.67 17.87 -18.62
C TYR A 139 7.46 19.15 -18.92
N GLY A 140 8.26 19.59 -17.96
CA GLY A 140 9.07 20.80 -18.12
C GLY A 140 10.03 21.04 -16.97
N GLY A 141 11.23 21.54 -17.28
CA GLY A 141 12.27 21.92 -16.32
C GLY A 141 12.62 20.79 -15.33
N TRP A 142 12.13 20.91 -14.09
CA TRP A 142 12.39 19.96 -13.01
C TRP A 142 11.51 18.70 -13.06
N LEU A 143 10.33 18.74 -13.69
CA LEU A 143 9.38 17.63 -13.74
C LEU A 143 9.60 16.78 -15.01
N THR A 144 10.59 15.89 -14.95
CA THR A 144 10.85 14.92 -16.01
C THR A 144 9.80 13.79 -15.99
N PRO A 145 9.57 13.08 -17.11
CA PRO A 145 8.64 11.94 -17.15
C PRO A 145 8.94 10.88 -16.08
N GLU A 146 10.21 10.61 -15.83
CA GLU A 146 10.64 9.64 -14.82
C GLU A 146 10.34 10.10 -13.39
N ARG A 147 10.50 11.40 -13.08
CA ARG A 147 10.12 11.97 -11.78
C ARG A 147 8.61 12.00 -11.61
N ALA A 148 7.86 12.40 -12.64
CA ALA A 148 6.41 12.41 -12.61
C ALA A 148 5.85 10.99 -12.35
N HIS A 149 6.33 9.98 -13.07
CA HIS A 149 5.95 8.58 -12.89
C HIS A 149 6.30 8.04 -11.49
N ARG A 150 7.41 8.51 -10.91
CA ARG A 150 7.82 8.15 -9.55
C ARG A 150 6.91 8.80 -8.50
N ILE A 151 6.65 10.10 -8.64
CA ILE A 151 5.75 10.85 -7.74
C ILE A 151 4.34 10.25 -7.80
N GLU A 152 3.80 10.06 -8.98
CA GLU A 152 2.48 9.46 -9.21
C GLU A 152 2.39 8.06 -8.60
N GLY A 153 3.37 7.18 -8.89
CA GLY A 153 3.41 5.84 -8.34
C GLY A 153 3.49 5.84 -6.81
N THR A 154 4.30 6.71 -6.22
CA THR A 154 4.39 6.84 -4.76
C THR A 154 3.10 7.38 -4.16
N LEU A 155 2.49 8.41 -4.75
CA LEU A 155 1.23 8.98 -4.29
C LEU A 155 0.12 7.93 -4.27
N ILE A 156 -0.08 7.21 -5.37
CA ILE A 156 -1.18 6.23 -5.51
C ILE A 156 -0.94 5.03 -4.58
N TYR A 157 0.25 4.41 -4.63
CA TYR A 157 0.53 3.23 -3.82
C TYR A 157 0.53 3.53 -2.34
N PHE A 158 1.20 4.60 -1.91
CA PHE A 158 1.30 4.88 -0.48
C PHE A 158 -0.04 5.30 0.11
N SER A 159 -0.85 6.09 -0.62
CA SER A 159 -2.21 6.43 -0.19
C SER A 159 -3.11 5.20 -0.08
N ALA A 160 -3.08 4.31 -1.07
CA ALA A 160 -3.83 3.05 -1.04
C ALA A 160 -3.38 2.14 0.12
N LEU A 161 -2.07 2.07 0.39
CA LEU A 161 -1.51 1.30 1.50
C LEU A 161 -1.99 1.81 2.85
N LEU A 162 -1.99 3.15 3.06
CA LEU A 162 -2.49 3.77 4.28
C LEU A 162 -3.99 3.47 4.49
N MET A 163 -4.78 3.54 3.42
CA MET A 163 -6.21 3.22 3.46
C MET A 163 -6.42 1.75 3.81
N ALA A 164 -5.76 0.83 3.10
CA ALA A 164 -5.85 -0.61 3.34
C ALA A 164 -5.43 -0.97 4.77
N TYR A 165 -4.30 -0.42 5.24
CA TYR A 165 -3.82 -0.62 6.60
C TYR A 165 -4.87 -0.23 7.64
N GLN A 166 -5.48 0.93 7.48
CA GLN A 166 -6.51 1.42 8.40
C GLN A 166 -7.78 0.55 8.34
N VAL A 167 -8.27 0.21 7.15
CA VAL A 167 -9.47 -0.60 6.95
C VAL A 167 -9.29 -1.99 7.55
N VAL A 168 -8.21 -2.69 7.19
CA VAL A 168 -7.94 -4.05 7.67
C VAL A 168 -7.71 -4.06 9.18
N THR A 169 -6.90 -3.13 9.70
CA THR A 169 -6.66 -3.06 11.15
C THR A 169 -7.96 -2.81 11.91
N ARG A 170 -8.84 -1.91 11.42
CA ARG A 170 -10.15 -1.69 12.04
C ARG A 170 -11.06 -2.91 11.94
N ALA A 171 -11.12 -3.57 10.79
CA ALA A 171 -11.92 -4.78 10.60
C ALA A 171 -11.48 -5.90 11.54
N VAL A 172 -10.18 -6.16 11.68
CA VAL A 172 -9.65 -7.17 12.61
C VAL A 172 -10.01 -6.84 14.06
N ASN A 173 -9.97 -5.57 14.45
CA ASN A 173 -10.38 -5.14 15.79
C ASN A 173 -11.88 -5.32 16.05
N LEU A 174 -12.72 -5.12 15.05
CA LEU A 174 -14.17 -5.24 15.19
C LEU A 174 -14.64 -6.69 15.18
N PHE A 175 -14.06 -7.53 14.31
CA PHE A 175 -14.58 -8.87 14.04
C PHE A 175 -13.81 -10.01 14.70
N ILE A 176 -12.53 -9.80 15.08
CA ILE A 176 -11.66 -10.88 15.55
C ILE A 176 -11.13 -10.60 16.96
N SER A 177 -10.59 -9.41 17.20
CA SER A 177 -9.90 -9.10 18.46
C SER A 177 -10.87 -8.70 19.58
N ARG A 178 -10.81 -9.37 20.74
CA ARG A 178 -11.62 -9.03 21.94
C ARG A 178 -11.06 -7.87 22.77
N GLY A 179 -10.07 -7.13 22.26
CA GLY A 179 -9.43 -6.02 22.97
C GLY A 179 -9.09 -4.87 22.01
N PRO A 180 -9.25 -3.60 22.45
CA PRO A 180 -9.01 -2.45 21.59
C PRO A 180 -7.52 -2.37 21.25
N VAL A 181 -7.13 -2.59 19.99
CA VAL A 181 -5.86 -2.03 19.52
C VAL A 181 -6.06 -0.52 19.57
N LYS A 182 -5.50 0.11 20.62
CA LYS A 182 -5.42 1.57 20.68
C LYS A 182 -4.70 2.02 19.42
N ALA A 183 -5.44 2.65 18.52
CA ALA A 183 -4.92 3.27 17.31
C ALA A 183 -4.01 4.44 17.73
N SER A 184 -2.78 4.10 18.10
CA SER A 184 -1.72 5.07 18.36
C SER A 184 -1.42 5.83 17.07
N ARG A 185 -1.16 7.14 17.16
CA ARG A 185 -0.68 7.94 16.01
C ARG A 185 0.54 7.35 15.32
N TRP A 186 1.32 6.54 16.04
CA TRP A 186 2.50 5.83 15.55
C TRP A 186 2.18 4.62 14.66
N SER A 187 0.92 4.18 14.59
CA SER A 187 0.49 3.06 13.74
C SER A 187 0.67 3.37 12.24
N LEU A 188 0.57 4.65 11.86
CA LEU A 188 0.80 5.10 10.48
C LEU A 188 2.28 5.04 10.06
N LEU A 189 3.20 4.90 11.01
CA LEU A 189 4.60 4.63 10.68
C LEU A 189 4.79 3.21 10.12
N VAL A 190 3.91 2.26 10.43
CA VAL A 190 4.10 0.88 9.95
C VAL A 190 4.01 0.78 8.42
N PRO A 191 2.98 1.32 7.75
CA PRO A 191 2.98 1.45 6.29
C PRO A 191 4.19 2.19 5.73
N PHE A 192 4.60 3.29 6.37
CA PHE A 192 5.75 4.09 5.95
C PHE A 192 7.06 3.29 6.00
N LEU A 193 7.29 2.54 7.08
CA LEU A 193 8.48 1.71 7.26
C LEU A 193 8.54 0.60 6.22
N TRP A 194 7.45 -0.13 6.00
CA TRP A 194 7.42 -1.20 4.99
C TRP A 194 7.57 -0.66 3.56
N TYR A 195 6.89 0.44 3.25
CA TYR A 195 7.01 1.08 1.95
C TYR A 195 8.46 1.53 1.71
N SER A 196 9.07 2.23 2.68
CA SER A 196 10.44 2.72 2.55
C SER A 196 11.46 1.58 2.49
N LEU A 197 11.30 0.54 3.32
CA LEU A 197 12.19 -0.61 3.35
C LEU A 197 12.26 -1.32 2.00
N ILE A 198 11.11 -1.56 1.36
CA ILE A 198 11.08 -2.29 0.09
C ILE A 198 11.37 -1.36 -1.10
N ALA A 199 10.87 -0.12 -1.10
CA ALA A 199 11.12 0.83 -2.18
C ALA A 199 12.59 1.28 -2.24
N LEU A 200 13.23 1.48 -1.09
CA LEU A 200 14.62 1.96 -1.00
C LEU A 200 15.63 0.82 -0.77
N GLY A 201 15.20 -0.34 -0.30
CA GLY A 201 16.10 -1.47 -0.04
C GLY A 201 16.72 -2.04 -1.31
N ILE A 202 16.00 -2.02 -2.44
CA ILE A 202 16.48 -2.65 -3.68
C ILE A 202 17.67 -1.90 -4.28
N PRO A 203 17.63 -0.55 -4.46
CA PRO A 203 18.76 0.14 -5.06
C PRO A 203 19.98 0.23 -4.13
N LEU A 204 19.79 0.03 -2.81
CA LEU A 204 20.86 -0.10 -1.82
C LEU A 204 21.56 -1.46 -1.88
N LEU A 205 20.79 -2.55 -2.07
CA LEU A 205 21.32 -3.92 -2.12
C LEU A 205 21.98 -4.24 -3.48
N ASN A 206 21.51 -3.61 -4.56
CA ASN A 206 22.24 -3.65 -5.83
C ASN A 206 23.39 -2.63 -5.77
N ASN A 207 24.59 -3.03 -6.21
CA ASN A 207 25.81 -2.19 -6.32
C ASN A 207 25.66 -0.87 -7.13
N SER A 208 24.45 -0.55 -7.61
CA SER A 208 24.04 0.75 -8.14
C SER A 208 24.17 1.90 -7.13
N GLY A 209 24.02 1.64 -5.81
CA GLY A 209 24.21 2.66 -4.78
C GLY A 209 25.63 3.23 -4.76
N LEU A 210 26.64 2.40 -5.05
CA LEU A 210 28.06 2.76 -5.01
C LEU A 210 28.59 3.43 -6.29
N ARG A 211 27.88 3.32 -7.42
CA ARG A 211 28.30 3.90 -8.72
C ARG A 211 27.48 5.13 -9.15
N GLY A 212 26.41 5.46 -8.43
CA GLY A 212 25.45 6.50 -8.80
C GLY A 212 24.80 7.22 -7.61
N GLU A 213 25.57 7.45 -6.54
CA GLU A 213 25.11 7.99 -5.24
C GLU A 213 24.13 9.16 -5.38
N ILE A 214 24.38 10.12 -6.27
CA ILE A 214 23.54 11.30 -6.47
C ILE A 214 22.13 10.93 -6.97
N ARG A 215 22.01 10.02 -7.94
CA ARG A 215 20.71 9.59 -8.47
C ARG A 215 19.92 8.75 -7.47
N PHE A 216 20.62 7.98 -6.63
CA PHE A 216 20.01 7.21 -5.56
C PHE A 216 19.50 8.11 -4.43
N ILE A 217 20.30 9.09 -4.00
CA ILE A 217 19.89 10.06 -2.98
C ILE A 217 18.68 10.87 -3.48
N GLU A 218 18.70 11.31 -4.74
CA GLU A 218 17.56 11.99 -5.34
C GLU A 218 16.30 11.10 -5.38
N HIS A 219 16.46 9.82 -5.73
CA HIS A 219 15.36 8.86 -5.67
C HIS A 219 14.79 8.71 -4.26
N GLY A 220 15.66 8.46 -3.28
CA GLY A 220 15.26 8.26 -1.89
C GLY A 220 14.60 9.50 -1.30
N PHE A 221 15.20 10.68 -1.52
CA PHE A 221 14.66 11.94 -1.04
C PHE A 221 13.29 12.23 -1.64
N LEU A 222 13.08 12.00 -2.94
CA LEU A 222 11.79 12.22 -3.57
C LEU A 222 10.70 11.30 -2.99
N VAL A 223 10.98 10.00 -2.87
CA VAL A 223 10.04 9.03 -2.32
C VAL A 223 9.68 9.38 -0.87
N LEU A 224 10.68 9.67 -0.03
CA LEU A 224 10.46 10.04 1.37
C LEU A 224 9.66 11.34 1.50
N SER A 225 9.96 12.34 0.65
CA SER A 225 9.25 13.62 0.65
C SER A 225 7.78 13.46 0.27
N VAL A 226 7.48 12.66 -0.77
CA VAL A 226 6.11 12.37 -1.18
C VAL A 226 5.36 11.61 -0.08
N CYS A 227 5.98 10.58 0.52
CA CYS A 227 5.38 9.86 1.65
C CYS A 227 5.09 10.79 2.84
N ALA A 228 6.03 11.68 3.19
CA ALA A 228 5.83 12.66 4.25
C ALA A 228 4.68 13.63 3.95
N GLY A 229 4.60 14.14 2.72
CA GLY A 229 3.50 14.99 2.26
C GLY A 229 2.13 14.31 2.39
N VAL A 230 2.02 13.06 1.92
CA VAL A 230 0.78 12.27 2.06
C VAL A 230 0.41 12.08 3.53
N LEU A 231 1.37 11.74 4.40
CA LEU A 231 1.11 11.60 5.84
C LEU A 231 0.60 12.91 6.45
N ILE A 232 1.22 14.04 6.12
CA ILE A 232 0.81 15.37 6.61
C ILE A 232 -0.62 15.67 6.18
N VAL A 233 -0.96 15.45 4.91
CA VAL A 233 -2.32 15.68 4.38
C VAL A 233 -3.33 14.78 5.09
N VAL A 234 -3.05 13.48 5.21
CA VAL A 234 -3.94 12.53 5.90
C VAL A 234 -4.15 12.92 7.37
N MET A 235 -3.08 13.33 8.07
CA MET A 235 -3.15 13.78 9.46
C MET A 235 -3.93 15.09 9.60
N ALA A 236 -3.74 16.05 8.68
CA ALA A 236 -4.47 17.31 8.65
C ALA A 236 -5.96 17.08 8.42
N LEU A 237 -6.34 16.27 7.42
CA LEU A 237 -7.72 15.89 7.16
C LEU A 237 -8.34 15.23 8.40
N PHE A 238 -7.64 14.26 9.00
CA PHE A 238 -8.13 13.60 10.22
C PHE A 238 -8.35 14.59 11.38
N PHE A 239 -7.45 15.55 11.58
CA PHE A 239 -7.57 16.59 12.59
C PHE A 239 -8.75 17.53 12.32
N LEU A 240 -8.94 17.95 11.06
CA LEU A 240 -10.06 18.78 10.62
C LEU A 240 -11.39 18.06 10.83
N PHE A 241 -11.52 16.80 10.40
CA PHE A 241 -12.72 15.99 10.61
C PHE A 241 -13.04 15.80 12.09
N ARG A 242 -12.04 15.53 12.94
CA ARG A 242 -12.24 15.46 14.39
C ARG A 242 -12.70 16.78 14.99
N SER A 243 -12.07 17.88 14.59
CA SER A 243 -12.41 19.22 15.06
C SER A 243 -13.84 19.60 14.67
N ALA A 244 -14.24 19.29 13.44
CA ALA A 244 -15.61 19.49 12.95
C ALA A 244 -16.61 18.61 13.72
N ALA A 245 -16.31 17.33 13.92
CA ALA A 245 -17.18 16.41 14.66
C ALA A 245 -17.37 16.84 16.14
N ILE A 246 -16.31 17.33 16.79
CA ILE A 246 -16.40 17.89 18.15
C ILE A 246 -17.28 19.14 18.15
N ARG A 247 -17.07 20.08 17.21
CA ARG A 247 -17.88 21.30 17.10
C ARG A 247 -19.36 21.00 16.88
N ILE A 248 -19.69 20.04 16.00
CA ILE A 248 -21.08 19.59 15.76
C ILE A 248 -21.67 18.89 17.01
N GLY A 249 -20.88 18.05 17.68
CA GLY A 249 -21.31 17.37 18.92
C GLY A 249 -21.56 18.33 20.09
N VAL A 250 -20.77 19.40 20.21
CA VAL A 250 -20.96 20.48 21.19
C VAL A 250 -22.19 21.33 20.84
N GLY A 251 -22.40 21.68 19.57
CA GLY A 251 -23.60 22.38 19.12
C GLY A 251 -24.89 21.60 19.41
N ARG A 252 -24.88 20.27 19.22
CA ARG A 252 -26.03 19.39 19.49
C ARG A 252 -26.31 19.20 20.99
N LYS A 253 -25.30 19.29 21.86
CA LYS A 253 -25.49 19.29 23.33
C LYS A 253 -26.04 20.62 23.84
N ASN A 254 -25.62 21.75 23.26
CA ASN A 254 -26.09 23.08 23.67
C ASN A 254 -27.54 23.37 23.22
N GLY A 255 -27.98 22.81 22.09
CA GLY A 255 -29.38 22.89 21.62
C GLY A 255 -30.40 22.03 22.39
N LYS A 256 -29.95 21.22 23.36
CA LYS A 256 -30.80 20.35 24.21
C LYS A 256 -30.92 20.81 25.66
N ARG A 257 -30.41 21.99 26.05
CA ARG A 257 -30.75 22.57 27.36
C ARG A 257 -32.20 23.07 27.30
N PRO A 258 -33.13 22.54 28.10
CA PRO A 258 -34.47 23.11 28.17
C PRO A 258 -34.37 24.51 28.79
N GLN A 259 -34.72 25.54 28.01
CA GLN A 259 -35.10 26.85 28.54
C GLN A 259 -36.40 26.65 29.31
N GLY A 260 -36.34 26.56 30.63
CA GLY A 260 -37.54 26.32 31.42
C GLY A 260 -37.33 26.05 32.90
N GLN A 261 -36.56 26.90 33.58
CA GLN A 261 -36.80 27.16 35.00
C GLN A 261 -36.78 28.68 35.19
N LEU A 262 -37.93 29.32 34.93
CA LEU A 262 -38.24 30.60 35.54
C LEU A 262 -38.46 30.34 37.04
N GLN A 263 -37.55 30.85 37.87
CA GLN A 263 -37.84 31.13 39.26
C GLN A 263 -38.77 32.35 39.29
N CYS A 264 -40.02 32.16 39.72
CA CYS A 264 -40.83 33.24 40.26
C CYS A 264 -40.65 33.22 41.78
N HIS A 265 -40.10 34.31 42.31
CA HIS A 265 -40.27 34.75 43.69
C HIS A 265 -41.50 35.64 43.77
#